data_AF-A0A8T7DKF7-F1
#
_entry.id   AF-A0A8T7DKF7-F1
#
_cell.length_a   1.000
_cell.length_b   1.000
_cell.length_c   1.000
_cell.angle_alpha   90.00
_cell.angle_beta   90.00
_cell.angle_gamma   90.00
#
_symmetry.space_group_name_H-M   'P 1'
#
loop_
_entity.id
_entity.type
_entity.pdbx_description
1 polymer ?
#
loop_
_entity_poly.entity_id
_entity_poly.type
_entity_poly.pdbx_seq_one_letter_code
_entity_poly.pdbx_strand_id
1 'polypeptide(L)'
;MARRARNPVSLLATNIHDSEQATVAIRLGCNALVLDEALSDTTAGEIRTIAVSCGFYVIEKEHSGSLIHIDDELESVTLDAAGRVFSSWRSMDASVAELAANFVRDVFNQTGATGQGADALENCGPWRPVEHLIVYNTTADDKTSAEMAAVGRRVLDRIPGVRATWSGRAVKSDANYRWCWLIRFAQAAVIDSYRDHPDHVAYADNHFRPIAGDRISIDYELIGPEEDDA
;
A
#
# COMPACT_ATOMS: atom_id res chain seq x y z
N MET A 1 -4.93 -1.75 -7.76
CA MET A 1 -5.79 -1.62 -6.56
C MET A 1 -5.75 -2.96 -5.85
N ALA A 2 -5.11 -3.02 -4.68
CA ALA A 2 -5.03 -4.26 -3.90
C ALA A 2 -6.40 -4.52 -3.25
N ARG A 3 -7.10 -5.54 -3.72
CA ARG A 3 -8.32 -6.06 -3.08
C ARG A 3 -7.98 -6.56 -1.67
N ARG A 4 -8.91 -6.42 -0.73
CA ARG A 4 -8.85 -7.09 0.56
C ARG A 4 -8.88 -8.61 0.31
N ALA A 5 -7.75 -9.29 0.51
CA ALA A 5 -7.65 -10.73 0.28
C ALA A 5 -8.48 -11.47 1.33
N ARG A 6 -9.37 -12.39 0.89
CA ARG A 6 -10.17 -13.24 1.78
C ARG A 6 -9.32 -14.19 2.64
N ASN A 7 -8.10 -14.47 2.18
CA ASN A 7 -7.09 -15.18 2.95
C ASN A 7 -6.07 -14.15 3.43
N PRO A 8 -5.73 -14.10 4.73
CA PRO A 8 -4.67 -13.25 5.25
C PRO A 8 -3.33 -13.73 4.70
N VAL A 9 -2.97 -13.27 3.50
CA VAL A 9 -1.62 -13.43 2.99
C VAL A 9 -0.80 -12.31 3.61
N SER A 10 0.17 -12.68 4.44
CA SER A 10 1.15 -11.73 4.91
C SER A 10 2.29 -11.67 3.89
N LEU A 11 2.47 -10.52 3.25
CA LEU A 11 3.63 -10.29 2.41
C LEU A 11 4.79 -9.85 3.30
N LEU A 12 5.89 -10.58 3.23
CA LEU A 12 7.10 -10.29 3.97
C LEU A 12 8.16 -9.78 2.99
N ALA A 13 8.76 -8.63 3.27
CA ALA A 13 9.93 -8.19 2.52
C ALA A 13 11.19 -8.62 3.27
N THR A 14 12.08 -9.32 2.58
CA THR A 14 13.34 -9.84 3.13
C THR A 14 14.55 -9.09 2.60
N ASN A 15 15.68 -9.17 3.30
CA ASN A 15 16.94 -8.54 2.91
C ASN A 15 16.78 -7.01 2.71
N ILE A 16 16.11 -6.35 3.64
CA ILE A 16 16.04 -4.89 3.64
C ILE A 16 17.38 -4.35 4.12
N HIS A 17 18.04 -3.55 3.29
CA HIS A 17 19.37 -2.96 3.52
C HIS A 17 19.33 -1.46 3.84
N ASP A 18 18.20 -0.79 3.58
CA ASP A 18 18.05 0.65 3.82
C ASP A 18 16.58 1.07 3.98
N SER A 19 16.40 2.36 4.32
CA SER A 19 15.09 2.98 4.52
C SER A 19 14.29 3.18 3.22
N GLU A 20 14.94 3.27 2.07
CA GLU A 20 14.27 3.38 0.77
C GLU A 20 13.58 2.06 0.44
N GLN A 21 14.29 0.94 0.58
CA GLN A 21 13.75 -0.41 0.40
C GLN A 21 12.59 -0.69 1.37
N ALA A 22 12.73 -0.31 2.64
CA ALA A 22 11.65 -0.42 3.63
C ALA A 22 10.39 0.35 3.20
N THR A 23 10.57 1.57 2.69
CA THR A 23 9.49 2.42 2.19
C THR A 23 8.78 1.79 0.99
N VAL A 24 9.55 1.26 0.04
CA VAL A 24 9.00 0.57 -1.14
C VAL A 24 8.23 -0.68 -0.73
N ALA A 25 8.77 -1.49 0.18
CA ALA A 25 8.10 -2.69 0.69
C ALA A 25 6.76 -2.35 1.37
N ILE A 26 6.76 -1.36 2.26
CA ILE A 26 5.54 -0.85 2.91
C ILE A 26 4.55 -0.35 1.86
N ARG A 27 4.99 0.35 0.82
CA ARG A 27 4.09 0.84 -0.24
C ARG A 27 3.45 -0.31 -1.03
N LEU A 28 4.21 -1.37 -1.31
CA LEU A 28 3.78 -2.49 -2.14
C LEU A 28 2.80 -3.44 -1.45
N GLY A 29 2.67 -3.40 -0.12
CA GLY A 29 1.76 -4.29 0.59
C GLY A 29 2.40 -5.16 1.67
N CYS A 30 3.69 -5.02 1.94
CA CYS A 30 4.37 -5.86 2.92
C CYS A 30 3.94 -5.51 4.35
N ASN A 31 3.63 -6.52 5.15
CA ASN A 31 3.13 -6.39 6.52
C ASN A 31 4.26 -6.48 7.56
N ALA A 32 5.40 -6.99 7.14
CA ALA A 32 6.58 -7.10 7.95
C ALA A 32 7.84 -6.95 7.10
N LEU A 33 8.91 -6.52 7.75
CA LEU A 33 10.23 -6.37 7.16
C LEU A 33 11.21 -7.30 7.89
N VAL A 34 12.01 -8.07 7.15
CA VAL A 34 13.20 -8.76 7.66
C VAL A 34 14.42 -7.96 7.24
N LEU A 35 15.19 -7.53 8.23
CA LEU A 35 16.41 -6.76 8.02
C LEU A 35 17.55 -7.69 7.60
N ASP A 36 18.44 -7.18 6.75
CA ASP A 36 19.71 -7.84 6.47
C ASP A 36 20.59 -7.91 7.74
N GLU A 37 21.24 -9.04 7.97
CA GLU A 37 22.04 -9.27 9.19
C GLU A 37 23.29 -8.38 9.27
N ALA A 38 23.78 -7.86 8.14
CA ALA A 38 24.96 -6.99 8.09
C ALA A 38 24.62 -5.50 8.30
N LEU A 39 23.36 -5.16 8.58
CA LEU A 39 22.95 -3.79 8.87
C LEU A 39 23.60 -3.25 10.16
N SER A 40 23.96 -1.96 10.12
CA SER A 40 24.37 -1.27 11.35
C SER A 40 23.18 -1.04 12.28
N ASP A 41 23.42 -1.01 13.60
CA ASP A 41 22.38 -0.72 14.61
C ASP A 41 21.63 0.60 14.32
N THR A 42 22.35 1.61 13.83
CA THR A 42 21.79 2.91 13.47
C THR A 42 20.76 2.76 12.34
N THR A 43 21.16 2.13 11.24
CA THR A 43 20.30 1.93 10.07
C THR A 43 19.11 1.02 10.40
N ALA A 44 19.35 -0.04 11.18
CA ALA A 44 18.28 -0.90 11.68
C ALA A 44 17.28 -0.12 12.55
N GLY A 45 17.77 0.78 13.42
CA GLY A 45 16.94 1.66 14.24
C GLY A 45 16.10 2.64 13.44
N GLU A 46 16.67 3.21 12.36
CA GLU A 46 15.93 4.06 11.41
C GLU A 46 14.80 3.29 10.72
N ILE A 47 15.09 2.11 10.17
CA ILE A 47 14.08 1.27 9.50
C ILE A 47 12.98 0.87 10.48
N ARG A 48 13.31 0.52 11.73
CA ARG A 48 12.33 0.23 12.78
C ARG A 48 11.43 1.42 13.08
N THR A 49 12.02 2.61 13.19
CA THR A 49 11.25 3.83 13.43
C THR A 49 10.25 4.08 12.32
N ILE A 50 10.68 3.93 11.06
CA ILE A 50 9.81 4.03 9.89
C ILE A 50 8.69 3.00 9.95
N ALA A 51 9.02 1.71 10.11
CA ALA A 51 8.06 0.62 10.16
C ALA A 51 7.02 0.83 11.26
N VAL A 52 7.44 1.11 12.49
CA VAL A 52 6.55 1.34 13.65
C VAL A 52 5.65 2.55 13.44
N SER A 53 6.19 3.65 12.89
CA SER A 53 5.39 4.85 12.58
C SER A 53 4.33 4.60 11.51
N CYS A 54 4.53 3.56 10.71
CA CYS A 54 3.59 3.11 9.71
C CYS A 54 2.73 1.93 10.21
N GLY A 55 2.92 1.50 11.47
CA GLY A 55 2.26 0.37 12.15
C GLY A 55 2.63 -1.01 11.61
N PHE A 56 3.86 -1.16 11.10
CA PHE A 56 4.45 -2.41 10.62
C PHE A 56 5.43 -2.99 11.64
N TYR A 57 5.59 -4.32 11.60
CA TYR A 57 6.52 -5.04 12.46
C TYR A 57 7.85 -5.30 11.73
N VAL A 58 8.96 -5.24 12.46
CA VAL A 58 10.29 -5.60 11.97
C VAL A 58 10.73 -6.90 12.67
N ILE A 59 11.10 -7.90 11.89
CA ILE A 59 11.52 -9.21 12.37
C ILE A 59 13.06 -9.22 12.46
N GLU A 60 13.58 -9.49 13.66
CA GLU A 60 15.02 -9.40 13.98
C GLU A 60 15.76 -10.75 14.00
N LYS A 61 15.04 -11.88 13.96
CA LYS A 61 15.62 -13.23 14.02
C LYS A 61 14.85 -14.21 13.14
N GLU A 62 15.57 -15.24 12.67
CA GLU A 62 15.04 -16.39 11.94
C GLU A 62 13.65 -16.78 12.44
N HIS A 63 12.66 -16.60 11.57
CA HIS A 63 11.39 -17.28 11.74
C HIS A 63 11.66 -18.79 11.75
N SER A 64 11.06 -19.50 12.70
CA SER A 64 11.10 -20.97 12.74
C SER A 64 10.23 -21.62 11.65
N GLY A 65 10.02 -20.95 10.53
CA GLY A 65 9.18 -21.37 9.43
C GLY A 65 9.91 -21.21 8.10
N SER A 66 9.64 -22.11 7.15
CA SER A 66 10.20 -22.02 5.81
C SER A 66 9.67 -20.77 5.11
N LEU A 67 10.55 -19.82 4.81
CA LEU A 67 10.25 -18.71 3.92
C LEU A 67 10.29 -19.24 2.48
N ILE A 68 9.22 -19.03 1.71
CA ILE A 68 9.20 -19.29 0.27
C ILE A 68 9.31 -17.96 -0.45
N HIS A 69 10.28 -17.85 -1.35
CA HIS A 69 10.35 -16.77 -2.32
C HIS A 69 9.24 -16.97 -3.35
N ILE A 70 8.15 -16.20 -3.21
CA ILE A 70 6.98 -16.30 -4.07
C ILE A 70 7.34 -16.01 -5.54
N ASP A 71 8.34 -15.16 -5.79
CA ASP A 71 8.78 -14.80 -7.15
C ASP A 71 9.36 -16.02 -7.90
N ASP A 72 10.16 -16.86 -7.25
CA ASP A 72 10.73 -18.07 -7.86
C ASP A 72 9.64 -19.10 -8.21
N GLU A 73 8.60 -19.18 -7.39
CA GLU A 73 7.45 -20.05 -7.63
C GLU A 73 6.49 -19.47 -8.69
N LEU A 74 6.31 -18.15 -8.75
CA LEU A 74 5.47 -17.48 -9.76
C LEU A 74 6.09 -17.50 -11.16
N GLU A 75 7.41 -17.36 -11.28
CA GLU A 75 8.10 -17.47 -12.58
C GLU A 75 7.99 -18.88 -13.19
N SER A 76 7.94 -19.91 -12.34
CA SER A 76 7.83 -21.30 -12.79
C SER A 76 6.40 -21.74 -13.12
N VAL A 77 5.39 -21.08 -12.53
CA VAL A 77 3.98 -21.39 -12.78
C VAL A 77 3.49 -20.64 -14.02
N THR A 78 3.71 -21.27 -15.17
CA THR A 78 2.79 -21.06 -16.30
C THR A 78 1.42 -21.56 -15.83
N LEU A 79 0.49 -20.66 -15.50
CA LEU A 79 -0.90 -21.05 -15.30
C LEU A 79 -1.34 -21.76 -16.59
N ASP A 80 -1.50 -23.09 -16.52
CA ASP A 80 -1.81 -23.97 -17.65
C ASP A 80 -3.22 -23.73 -18.24
N ALA A 81 -3.80 -22.56 -17.96
CA ALA A 81 -4.96 -21.99 -18.63
C ALA A 81 -4.68 -21.71 -20.13
N ALA A 82 -3.43 -21.47 -20.51
CA ALA A 82 -3.06 -21.19 -21.91
C ALA A 82 -3.34 -22.36 -22.87
N GLY A 83 -3.38 -23.61 -22.36
CA GLY A 83 -3.73 -24.80 -23.13
C GLY A 83 -5.23 -25.15 -23.16
N ARG A 84 -6.08 -24.37 -22.47
CA ARG A 84 -7.51 -24.68 -22.30
C ARG A 84 -8.38 -23.87 -23.26
N VAL A 85 -9.38 -24.52 -23.84
CA VAL A 85 -10.42 -23.85 -24.64
C VAL A 85 -11.58 -23.48 -23.71
N PHE A 86 -11.84 -22.18 -23.58
CA PHE A 86 -12.94 -21.66 -22.78
C PHE A 86 -14.12 -21.26 -23.65
N SER A 87 -15.33 -21.60 -23.24
CA SER A 87 -16.57 -21.26 -23.96
C SER A 87 -17.08 -19.84 -23.67
N SER A 88 -16.56 -19.19 -22.62
CA SER A 88 -16.92 -17.83 -22.24
C SER A 88 -15.84 -17.16 -21.37
N TRP A 89 -15.91 -15.82 -21.26
CA TRP A 89 -15.08 -15.07 -20.33
C TRP A 89 -15.24 -15.54 -18.88
N ARG A 90 -16.49 -15.76 -18.42
CA ARG A 90 -16.78 -16.23 -17.06
C ARG A 90 -16.13 -17.58 -16.75
N SER A 91 -16.14 -18.52 -17.70
CA SER A 91 -15.48 -19.82 -17.50
C SER A 91 -13.96 -19.71 -17.45
N MET A 92 -13.37 -18.75 -18.18
CA MET A 92 -11.94 -18.47 -18.09
C MET A 92 -11.58 -17.84 -16.75
N ASP A 93 -12.31 -16.80 -16.33
CA ASP A 93 -12.11 -16.09 -15.06
C ASP A 93 -12.19 -17.05 -13.85
N ALA A 94 -13.23 -17.90 -13.83
CA ALA A 94 -13.37 -18.93 -12.80
C ALA A 94 -12.20 -19.94 -12.80
N SER A 95 -11.74 -20.38 -13.99
CA SER A 95 -10.61 -21.31 -14.08
C SER A 95 -9.29 -20.68 -13.64
N VAL A 96 -9.06 -19.39 -13.96
CA VAL A 96 -7.87 -18.66 -13.52
C VAL A 96 -7.90 -18.51 -11.99
N ALA A 97 -9.05 -18.12 -11.43
CA ALA A 97 -9.22 -18.02 -9.98
C ALA A 97 -8.98 -19.36 -9.27
N GLU A 98 -9.49 -20.47 -9.82
CA GLU A 98 -9.28 -21.82 -9.28
C GLU A 98 -7.81 -22.24 -9.34
N LEU A 99 -7.13 -22.01 -10.48
CA LEU A 99 -5.70 -22.34 -10.62
C LEU A 99 -4.85 -21.53 -9.65
N ALA A 100 -5.11 -20.23 -9.52
CA ALA A 100 -4.44 -19.38 -8.54
C ALA A 100 -4.70 -19.85 -7.10
N ALA A 101 -5.94 -20.22 -6.78
CA ALA A 101 -6.30 -20.74 -5.46
C ALA A 101 -5.62 -22.08 -5.14
N ASN A 102 -5.50 -22.98 -6.12
CA ASN A 102 -4.81 -24.25 -5.96
C ASN A 102 -3.31 -24.04 -5.78
N PHE A 103 -2.69 -23.18 -6.58
CA PHE A 103 -1.28 -22.80 -6.42
C PHE A 103 -1.00 -22.27 -5.02
N VAL A 104 -1.77 -21.29 -4.55
CA VAL A 104 -1.62 -20.74 -3.19
C VAL A 104 -1.81 -21.81 -2.12
N ARG A 105 -2.76 -22.74 -2.31
CA ARG A 105 -2.98 -23.86 -1.38
C ARG A 105 -1.78 -24.81 -1.33
N ASP A 106 -1.18 -25.11 -2.47
CA ASP A 106 0.00 -25.98 -2.54
C ASP A 106 1.20 -25.31 -1.87
N VAL A 107 1.40 -24.00 -2.09
CA VAL A 107 2.39 -23.19 -1.36
C VAL A 107 2.13 -23.27 0.15
N PHE A 108 0.89 -23.12 0.61
CA PHE A 108 0.56 -23.22 2.04
C PHE A 108 0.80 -24.62 2.62
N ASN A 109 0.51 -25.67 1.87
CA ASN A 109 0.79 -27.05 2.30
C ASN A 109 2.30 -27.30 2.42
N GLN A 110 3.09 -26.88 1.43
CA GLN A 110 4.54 -27.07 1.41
C GLN A 110 5.26 -26.27 2.50
N THR A 111 4.72 -25.11 2.87
CA THR A 111 5.26 -24.26 3.95
C THR A 111 4.78 -24.64 5.34
N GLY A 112 3.77 -25.50 5.46
CA GLY A 112 3.08 -25.74 6.73
C GLY A 112 2.19 -24.58 7.18
N ALA A 113 1.91 -23.60 6.31
CA ALA A 113 1.01 -22.49 6.58
C ALA A 113 -0.49 -22.88 6.52
N THR A 114 -0.81 -24.10 6.08
CA THR A 114 -2.19 -24.60 6.04
C THR A 114 -2.85 -24.55 7.41
N GLY A 115 -4.01 -23.88 7.49
CA GLY A 115 -4.78 -23.73 8.74
C GLY A 115 -4.34 -22.58 9.64
N GLN A 116 -3.24 -21.89 9.33
CA GLN A 116 -2.68 -20.78 10.13
C GLN A 116 -3.43 -19.45 9.95
N GLY A 117 -4.53 -19.42 9.20
CA GLY A 117 -5.23 -18.18 8.87
C GLY A 117 -5.82 -17.43 10.07
N ALA A 118 -6.32 -18.16 11.08
CA ALA A 118 -6.84 -17.55 12.30
C ALA A 118 -5.72 -16.91 13.13
N ASP A 119 -4.64 -17.65 13.36
CA ASP A 119 -3.46 -17.17 14.09
C ASP A 119 -2.82 -15.99 13.36
N ALA A 120 -2.78 -16.01 12.02
CA ALA A 120 -2.31 -14.89 11.21
C ALA A 120 -3.20 -13.64 11.37
N LEU A 121 -4.53 -13.78 11.45
CA LEU A 121 -5.43 -12.64 11.67
C LEU A 121 -5.36 -12.08 13.10
N GLU A 122 -5.07 -12.94 14.07
CA GLU A 122 -4.88 -12.54 15.47
C GLU A 122 -3.55 -11.77 15.66
N ASN A 123 -2.48 -12.21 15.00
CA ASN A 123 -1.15 -11.68 15.19
C ASN A 123 -0.74 -10.61 14.16
N CYS A 124 -1.29 -10.65 12.94
CA CYS A 124 -1.07 -9.64 11.91
C CYS A 124 -2.28 -8.71 11.83
N GLY A 125 -2.09 -7.45 12.21
CA GLY A 125 -3.11 -6.43 12.04
C GLY A 125 -3.52 -6.31 10.56
N PRO A 126 -4.81 -6.45 10.20
CA PRO A 126 -5.23 -6.26 8.82
C PRO A 126 -5.01 -4.80 8.43
N TRP A 127 -4.66 -4.57 7.17
CA TRP A 127 -4.60 -3.20 6.65
C TRP A 127 -5.97 -2.57 6.77
N ARG A 128 -6.00 -1.38 7.37
CA ARG A 128 -7.20 -0.55 7.48
C ARG A 128 -6.89 0.78 6.80
N PRO A 129 -6.92 0.82 5.45
CA PRO A 129 -6.54 2.02 4.73
C PRO A 129 -7.39 3.21 5.15
N VAL A 130 -6.75 4.36 5.25
CA VAL A 130 -7.41 5.64 5.53
C VAL A 130 -7.24 6.54 4.31
N GLU A 131 -8.33 7.17 3.90
CA GLU A 131 -8.35 8.17 2.83
C GLU A 131 -8.23 9.57 3.40
N HIS A 132 -7.10 10.20 3.16
CA HIS A 132 -6.89 11.62 3.43
C HIS A 132 -7.38 12.43 2.24
N LEU A 133 -8.56 13.04 2.37
CA LEU A 133 -9.19 13.84 1.33
C LEU A 133 -8.99 15.33 1.65
N ILE A 134 -8.42 16.05 0.68
CA ILE A 134 -8.36 17.51 0.70
C ILE A 134 -9.13 18.04 -0.49
N VAL A 135 -10.13 18.89 -0.26
CA VAL A 135 -10.76 19.69 -1.32
C VAL A 135 -10.31 21.14 -1.16
N TYR A 136 -9.96 21.80 -2.25
CA TYR A 136 -9.33 23.12 -2.19
C TYR A 136 -9.58 23.95 -3.44
N ASN A 137 -9.42 25.26 -3.28
CA ASN A 137 -9.32 26.22 -4.37
C ASN A 137 -7.89 26.72 -4.46
N THR A 138 -7.48 27.11 -5.66
CA THR A 138 -6.17 27.70 -5.90
C THR A 138 -6.31 29.14 -6.38
N THR A 139 -5.35 30.00 -6.02
CA THR A 139 -5.21 31.35 -6.58
C THR A 139 -4.48 31.38 -7.93
N ALA A 140 -3.90 30.24 -8.34
CA ALA A 140 -3.19 30.06 -9.60
C ALA A 140 -4.10 29.53 -10.72
N ASP A 141 -3.61 29.58 -11.96
CA ASP A 141 -4.32 28.96 -13.08
C ASP A 141 -4.33 27.42 -13.03
N ASP A 142 -5.15 26.81 -13.87
CA ASP A 142 -5.32 25.36 -13.90
C ASP A 142 -4.02 24.61 -14.27
N LYS A 143 -3.14 25.21 -15.07
CA LYS A 143 -1.89 24.60 -15.51
C LYS A 143 -0.92 24.55 -14.33
N THR A 144 -0.70 25.68 -13.66
CA THR A 144 0.16 25.76 -12.47
C THR A 144 -0.37 24.86 -11.35
N SER A 145 -1.69 24.80 -11.16
CA SER A 145 -2.33 23.91 -10.17
C SER A 145 -2.07 22.42 -10.50
N ALA A 146 -2.17 22.02 -11.77
CA ALA A 146 -1.86 20.67 -12.20
C ALA A 146 -0.36 20.33 -12.07
N GLU A 147 0.54 21.29 -12.32
CA GLU A 147 1.98 21.13 -12.13
C GLU A 147 2.34 20.97 -10.65
N MET A 148 1.77 21.80 -9.77
CA MET A 148 1.88 21.65 -8.31
C MET A 148 1.41 20.26 -7.85
N ALA A 149 0.31 19.76 -8.43
CA ALA A 149 -0.16 18.42 -8.15
C ALA A 149 0.80 17.32 -8.66
N ALA A 150 1.40 17.50 -9.83
CA ALA A 150 2.38 16.56 -10.37
C ALA A 150 3.67 16.50 -9.54
N VAL A 151 4.15 17.65 -9.04
CA VAL A 151 5.26 17.71 -8.07
C VAL A 151 4.88 16.97 -6.80
N GLY A 152 3.71 17.27 -6.24
CA GLY A 152 3.21 16.63 -5.03
C GLY A 152 3.18 15.11 -5.14
N ARG A 153 2.66 14.56 -6.25
CA ARG A 153 2.62 13.09 -6.43
C ARG A 153 4.00 12.46 -6.38
N ARG A 154 5.02 13.08 -7.00
CA ARG A 154 6.40 12.54 -7.00
C ARG A 154 7.03 12.54 -5.61
N VAL A 155 6.70 13.53 -4.79
CA VAL A 155 7.25 13.69 -3.44
C VAL A 155 6.49 12.81 -2.45
N LEU A 156 5.16 12.97 -2.39
CA LEU A 156 4.32 12.35 -1.37
C LEU A 156 4.21 10.82 -1.52
N ASP A 157 4.30 10.29 -2.75
CA ASP A 157 4.32 8.84 -2.99
C ASP A 157 5.54 8.11 -2.42
N ARG A 158 6.57 8.86 -2.01
CA ARG A 158 7.80 8.32 -1.41
C ARG A 158 7.78 8.39 0.11
N ILE A 159 6.73 8.93 0.71
CA ILE A 159 6.63 9.00 2.17
C ILE A 159 6.18 7.63 2.69
N PRO A 160 6.87 7.05 3.68
CA PRO A 160 6.46 5.79 4.28
C PRO A 160 4.99 5.77 4.71
N GLY A 161 4.31 4.67 4.43
CA GLY A 161 2.89 4.51 4.73
C GLY A 161 1.93 5.16 3.72
N VAL A 162 2.41 5.99 2.79
CA VAL A 162 1.62 6.46 1.64
C VAL A 162 1.57 5.36 0.58
N ARG A 163 0.35 4.91 0.24
CA ARG A 163 0.15 3.87 -0.78
C ARG A 163 0.00 4.45 -2.18
N ALA A 164 -0.78 5.50 -2.27
CA ALA A 164 -1.15 6.13 -3.52
C ALA A 164 -1.62 7.55 -3.28
N THR A 165 -1.29 8.42 -4.23
CA THR A 165 -1.77 9.78 -4.26
C THR A 165 -2.49 10.05 -5.58
N TRP A 166 -3.63 10.72 -5.49
CA TRP A 166 -4.38 11.21 -6.63
C TRP A 166 -4.65 12.69 -6.44
N SER A 167 -4.68 13.42 -7.55
CA SER A 167 -5.25 14.76 -7.57
C SER A 167 -6.23 14.86 -8.72
N GLY A 168 -7.32 15.59 -8.48
CA GLY A 168 -8.41 15.74 -9.42
C GLY A 168 -8.85 17.19 -9.51
N ARG A 169 -9.55 17.48 -10.60
CA ARG A 169 -10.25 18.75 -10.83
C ARG A 169 -11.74 18.47 -10.90
N ALA A 170 -12.54 19.35 -10.33
CA ALA A 170 -13.99 19.28 -10.40
C ALA A 170 -14.46 19.33 -11.86
N VAL A 171 -15.34 18.39 -12.22
CA VAL A 171 -15.93 18.32 -13.57
C VAL A 171 -16.91 19.46 -13.80
N LYS A 172 -17.73 19.78 -12.79
CA LYS A 172 -18.67 20.91 -12.84
C LYS A 172 -17.90 22.21 -12.72
N SER A 173 -18.18 23.18 -13.60
CA SER A 173 -17.52 24.49 -13.60
C SER A 173 -17.87 25.34 -12.37
N ASP A 174 -19.04 25.11 -11.77
CA ASP A 174 -19.61 25.86 -10.64
C ASP A 174 -19.40 25.19 -9.27
N ALA A 175 -18.54 24.17 -9.18
CA ALA A 175 -18.23 23.53 -7.91
C ALA A 175 -17.54 24.50 -6.92
N ASN A 176 -17.97 24.47 -5.65
CA ASN A 176 -17.41 25.31 -4.58
C ASN A 176 -15.90 25.08 -4.34
N TYR A 177 -15.42 23.85 -4.58
CA TYR A 177 -14.00 23.50 -4.59
C TYR A 177 -13.62 22.97 -5.96
N ARG A 178 -12.63 23.60 -6.58
CA ARG A 178 -12.19 23.30 -7.95
C ARG A 178 -11.24 22.10 -8.03
N TRP A 179 -10.53 21.80 -6.95
CA TRP A 179 -9.48 20.78 -6.92
C TRP A 179 -9.62 19.84 -5.72
N CYS A 180 -9.04 18.65 -5.85
CA CYS A 180 -8.88 17.73 -4.74
C CYS A 180 -7.51 17.02 -4.73
N TRP A 181 -7.13 16.59 -3.53
CA TRP A 181 -6.13 15.57 -3.25
C TRP A 181 -6.84 14.41 -2.56
N LEU A 182 -6.50 13.20 -2.97
CA LEU A 182 -6.84 11.98 -2.27
C LEU A 182 -5.54 11.23 -2.03
N ILE A 183 -5.25 10.94 -0.77
CA ILE A 183 -4.06 10.17 -0.38
C ILE A 183 -4.53 8.97 0.40
N ARG A 184 -4.14 7.78 -0.04
CA ARG A 184 -4.43 6.54 0.67
C ARG A 184 -3.25 6.19 1.56
N PHE A 185 -3.47 6.17 2.86
CA PHE A 185 -2.53 5.64 3.84
C PHE A 185 -2.70 4.13 4.01
N ALA A 186 -1.64 3.45 4.44
CA ALA A 186 -1.69 2.04 4.80
C ALA A 186 -2.62 1.79 6.00
N GLN A 187 -2.58 2.71 6.98
CA GLN A 187 -3.42 2.70 8.17
C GLN A 187 -3.40 4.05 8.91
N ALA A 188 -4.29 4.21 9.90
CA ALA A 188 -4.45 5.44 10.66
C ALA A 188 -3.16 5.92 11.37
N ALA A 189 -2.29 5.00 11.83
CA ALA A 189 -1.02 5.35 12.48
C ALA A 189 -0.09 6.22 11.59
N VAL A 190 -0.23 6.12 10.27
CA VAL A 190 0.56 6.90 9.29
C VAL A 190 0.22 8.39 9.33
N ILE A 191 -0.96 8.79 9.80
CA ILE A 191 -1.41 10.20 9.72
C ILE A 191 -0.44 11.14 10.42
N ASP A 192 0.00 10.80 11.63
CA ASP A 192 0.91 11.63 12.40
C ASP A 192 2.30 11.69 11.77
N SER A 193 2.86 10.54 11.37
CA SER A 193 4.18 10.48 10.75
C SER A 193 4.21 11.17 9.39
N TYR A 194 3.14 11.05 8.59
CA TYR A 194 2.96 11.77 7.33
C TYR A 194 2.91 13.29 7.55
N ARG A 195 2.09 13.75 8.52
CA ARG A 195 1.92 15.18 8.80
C ARG A 195 3.26 15.85 9.13
N ASP A 196 4.08 15.17 9.91
CA ASP A 196 5.33 15.72 10.43
C ASP A 196 6.54 15.37 9.52
N HIS A 197 6.33 14.59 8.45
CA HIS A 197 7.40 14.18 7.54
C HIS A 197 8.02 15.39 6.82
N PRO A 198 9.37 15.52 6.81
CA PRO A 198 10.06 16.68 6.22
C PRO A 198 9.66 16.97 4.78
N ASP A 199 9.53 15.92 3.95
CA ASP A 199 9.11 16.09 2.55
C ASP A 199 7.66 16.58 2.40
N HIS A 200 6.75 16.13 3.27
CA HIS A 200 5.38 16.63 3.27
C HIS A 200 5.37 18.11 3.69
N VAL A 201 6.08 18.45 4.77
CA VAL A 201 6.19 19.84 5.26
C VAL A 201 6.77 20.74 4.17
N ALA A 202 7.90 20.35 3.58
CA ALA A 202 8.56 21.10 2.51
C ALA A 202 7.66 21.25 1.28
N TYR A 203 6.96 20.20 0.87
CA TYR A 203 5.98 20.29 -0.22
C TYR A 203 4.84 21.25 0.13
N ALA A 204 4.27 21.09 1.32
CA ALA A 204 3.14 21.87 1.77
C ALA A 204 3.47 23.36 1.86
N ASP A 205 4.61 23.72 2.43
CA ASP A 205 5.03 25.11 2.63
C ASP A 205 5.47 25.80 1.34
N ASN A 206 6.22 25.10 0.49
CA ASN A 206 6.82 25.72 -0.70
C ASN A 206 5.90 25.69 -1.94
N HIS A 207 4.95 24.75 -2.00
CA HIS A 207 4.12 24.55 -3.19
C HIS A 207 2.62 24.67 -2.93
N PHE A 208 2.11 24.01 -1.88
CA PHE A 208 0.66 23.87 -1.71
C PHE A 208 0.02 25.06 -0.98
N ARG A 209 0.41 25.32 0.26
CA ARG A 209 -0.15 26.37 1.13
C ARG A 209 -0.10 27.79 0.53
N PRO A 210 0.94 28.20 -0.25
CA PRO A 210 0.98 29.53 -0.84
C PRO A 210 -0.17 29.84 -1.80
N ILE A 211 -0.71 28.81 -2.48
CA ILE A 211 -1.77 29.00 -3.49
C ILE A 211 -3.09 28.32 -3.11
N ALA A 212 -3.09 27.35 -2.19
CA ALA A 212 -4.26 26.58 -1.73
C ALA A 212 -4.68 26.94 -0.29
N GLY A 213 -4.93 28.23 -0.06
CA GLY A 213 -5.33 28.75 1.25
C GLY A 213 -6.75 28.35 1.69
N ASP A 214 -7.68 28.30 0.74
CA ASP A 214 -9.06 27.85 0.95
C ASP A 214 -9.16 26.35 0.73
N ARG A 215 -9.27 25.58 1.82
CA ARG A 215 -9.30 24.12 1.79
C ARG A 215 -10.03 23.51 2.97
N ILE A 216 -10.51 22.29 2.76
CA ILE A 216 -10.99 21.37 3.79
C ILE A 216 -10.16 20.10 3.68
N SER A 217 -9.67 19.58 4.82
CA SER A 217 -8.86 18.36 4.90
C SER A 217 -9.47 17.45 5.96
N ILE A 218 -9.83 16.23 5.57
CA ILE A 218 -10.53 15.26 6.42
C ILE A 218 -10.05 13.85 6.06
N ASP A 219 -9.87 13.02 7.09
CA ASP A 219 -9.55 11.60 6.97
C ASP A 219 -10.81 10.74 7.05
N TYR A 220 -10.91 9.74 6.19
CA TYR A 220 -12.04 8.80 6.13
C TYR A 220 -11.59 7.36 6.15
N GLU A 221 -12.24 6.55 6.99
CA GLU A 221 -12.31 5.11 6.78
C GLU A 221 -13.47 4.83 5.82
N LEU A 222 -13.20 4.16 4.70
CA LEU A 222 -14.25 3.87 3.72
C LEU A 222 -15.16 2.74 4.23
N ILE A 223 -16.47 2.97 4.17
CA ILE A 223 -17.51 1.97 4.43
C ILE A 223 -18.26 1.76 3.11
N GLY A 224 -18.21 0.56 2.53
CA GLY A 224 -18.79 0.28 1.21
C GLY A 224 -18.41 -1.10 0.67
N PRO A 225 -18.85 -1.45 -0.55
CA PRO A 225 -18.72 -2.80 -1.10
C PRO A 225 -17.28 -3.07 -1.58
N GLU A 226 -16.39 -3.23 -0.62
CA GLU A 226 -15.26 -4.18 -0.72
C GLU A 226 -15.55 -5.45 0.11
N GLU A 227 -16.72 -5.51 0.76
CA GLU A 227 -17.21 -6.62 1.57
C GLU A 227 -18.44 -7.27 0.89
N ASP A 228 -18.43 -8.60 0.91
CA ASP A 228 -19.53 -9.52 0.60
C ASP A 228 -20.01 -9.63 -0.87
N ASP A 229 -19.41 -10.56 -1.60
CA ASP A 229 -20.12 -11.26 -2.69
C ASP A 229 -19.91 -12.77 -2.50
N ALA A 230 -20.91 -13.42 -1.90
CA ALA A 230 -21.17 -14.87 -1.86
C ALA A 230 -20.04 -15.81 -2.31
#